data_AF-A0A059EW21-F1
#
_entry.id   AF-A0A059EW21-F1
#
_cell.length_a   1.000
_cell.length_b   1.000
_cell.length_c   1.000
_cell.angle_alpha   90.00
_cell.angle_beta   90.00
_cell.angle_gamma   90.00
#
_symmetry.space_group_name_H-M   'P 1'
#
loop_
_entity.id
_entity.type
_entity.pdbx_description
1 polymer ?
#
loop_
_entity_poly.entity_id
_entity_poly.type
_entity_poly.pdbx_seq_one_letter_code
_entity_poly.pdbx_strand_id
1 'polypeptide(L)'
;MNTVGPVTNSNAAEEYDFLDIKTQTYLRKKCANKYNNKGIINSFFDFINPFNHCLSYESKPKISPYIFKVIRYLIKEGTRTERIFDIPSNPYVTDGLCQLIKYNKEVDLSDFDIYTIANACKQYIREELDGLIPKDISVTLEKNIKKGNPLKDLEYLPFTLEHEKRILLIHLFTLFKKIDENSYFNGMTLKNIFICSAPSILPKIVQKNLRDFIPMTEILVNIYNLDFRYVPSKLIDN
;
A
#
# COMPACT_ATOMS: atom_id res chain seq x y z
N MET A 1 30.16 3.70 3.56
CA MET A 1 30.14 4.31 2.21
C MET A 1 28.69 4.54 1.82
N ASN A 2 28.32 5.81 1.63
CA ASN A 2 27.07 6.38 1.11
C ASN A 2 25.73 5.86 1.65
N THR A 3 25.25 6.51 2.72
CA THR A 3 23.86 6.52 3.16
C THR A 3 23.00 7.30 2.16
N VAL A 4 22.22 6.61 1.33
CA VAL A 4 21.14 7.23 0.56
C VAL A 4 19.86 7.12 1.39
N GLY A 5 19.61 8.15 2.19
CA GLY A 5 18.28 8.41 2.76
C GLY A 5 17.31 8.89 1.68
N PRO A 6 16.01 9.04 1.99
CA PRO A 6 15.06 9.64 1.06
C PRO A 6 15.56 11.05 0.71
N VAL A 7 15.65 11.32 -0.59
CA VAL A 7 16.09 12.60 -1.14
C VAL A 7 15.06 13.66 -0.75
N THR A 8 15.42 14.55 0.17
CA THR A 8 14.64 15.74 0.51
C THR A 8 14.79 16.78 -0.59
N ASN A 9 13.81 16.87 -1.48
CA ASN A 9 13.74 17.91 -2.50
C ASN A 9 13.34 19.26 -1.87
N SER A 10 14.11 20.30 -2.16
CA SER A 10 14.09 21.63 -1.53
C SER A 10 13.01 22.61 -2.05
N ASN A 11 11.81 22.13 -2.37
CA ASN A 11 10.65 22.99 -2.64
C ASN A 11 9.62 22.75 -1.54
N ALA A 12 9.41 23.72 -0.65
CA ALA A 12 8.67 23.54 0.60
C ALA A 12 7.33 22.81 0.38
N ALA A 13 7.29 21.57 0.87
CA ALA A 13 6.19 20.63 0.78
C ALA A 13 5.55 20.53 2.16
N GLU A 14 4.24 20.78 2.26
CA GLU A 14 3.50 20.58 3.50
C GLU A 14 3.28 19.07 3.72
N GLU A 15 3.38 18.62 4.96
CA GLU A 15 3.05 17.22 5.29
C GLU A 15 1.55 17.00 5.10
N TYR A 16 1.18 15.96 4.34
CA TYR A 16 -0.19 15.68 3.94
C TYR A 16 -1.16 15.62 5.12
N ASP A 17 -0.68 15.14 6.27
CA ASP A 17 -1.48 14.97 7.49
C ASP A 17 -1.72 16.28 8.26
N PHE A 18 -1.00 17.36 7.95
CA PHE A 18 -1.27 18.70 8.47
C PHE A 18 -2.27 19.49 7.63
N LEU A 19 -2.56 19.03 6.41
CA LEU A 19 -3.61 19.61 5.57
C LEU A 19 -4.99 19.36 6.18
N ASP A 20 -5.89 20.32 6.04
CA ASP A 20 -7.28 20.13 6.45
C ASP A 20 -8.00 19.07 5.60
N ILE A 21 -9.06 18.48 6.16
CA ILE A 21 -9.81 17.38 5.53
C ILE A 21 -10.34 17.74 4.14
N LYS A 22 -10.73 19.00 3.90
CA LYS A 22 -11.23 19.43 2.58
C LYS A 22 -10.09 19.43 1.56
N THR A 23 -8.91 19.94 1.94
CA THR A 23 -7.72 19.96 1.09
C THR A 23 -7.23 18.54 0.78
N GLN A 24 -7.15 17.65 1.78
CA GLN A 24 -6.84 16.23 1.57
C GLN A 24 -7.82 15.57 0.59
N THR A 25 -9.13 15.82 0.76
CA THR A 25 -10.17 15.27 -0.11
C THR A 25 -10.06 15.79 -1.55
N TYR A 26 -9.80 17.08 -1.69
CA TYR A 26 -9.60 17.73 -2.98
C TYR A 26 -8.37 17.15 -3.71
N LEU A 27 -7.22 17.09 -3.04
CA LEU A 27 -5.98 16.53 -3.58
C LEU A 27 -6.19 15.10 -4.05
N ARG A 28 -6.86 14.28 -3.24
CA ARG A 28 -7.14 12.89 -3.61
C ARG A 28 -7.94 12.75 -4.89
N LYS A 29 -8.99 13.56 -5.06
CA LYS A 29 -9.79 13.58 -6.29
C LYS A 29 -8.96 14.08 -7.48
N LYS A 30 -8.21 15.18 -7.30
CA LYS A 30 -7.35 15.78 -8.33
C LYS A 30 -6.30 14.79 -8.83
N CYS A 31 -5.56 14.17 -7.92
CA CYS A 31 -4.53 13.18 -8.22
C CYS A 31 -5.13 11.92 -8.89
N ALA A 32 -6.27 11.42 -8.40
CA ALA A 32 -6.92 10.26 -9.01
C ALA A 32 -7.40 10.55 -10.44
N ASN A 33 -7.99 11.74 -10.68
CA ASN A 33 -8.43 12.16 -12.01
C ASN A 33 -7.25 12.30 -12.98
N LYS A 34 -6.16 12.93 -12.52
CA LYS A 34 -4.93 13.09 -13.28
C LYS A 34 -4.31 11.73 -13.64
N TYR A 35 -4.13 10.85 -12.65
CA TYR A 35 -3.55 9.53 -12.82
C TYR A 35 -4.34 8.69 -13.84
N ASN A 36 -5.67 8.62 -13.66
CA ASN A 36 -6.54 7.85 -14.54
C ASN A 36 -6.77 8.48 -15.91
N ASN A 37 -6.21 9.67 -16.18
CA ASN A 37 -6.48 10.44 -17.40
C ASN A 37 -7.99 10.61 -17.65
N LYS A 38 -8.80 10.73 -16.58
CA LYS A 38 -10.23 11.03 -16.72
C LYS A 38 -10.36 12.44 -17.30
N GLY A 39 -10.82 12.54 -18.55
CA GLY A 39 -11.08 13.84 -19.18
C GLY A 39 -12.09 14.68 -18.40
N ILE A 40 -12.12 15.99 -18.69
CA ILE A 40 -12.97 16.99 -18.00
C ILE A 40 -14.44 16.54 -17.92
N ILE A 41 -14.96 15.94 -18.99
CA ILE A 41 -16.35 15.48 -19.12
C ILE A 41 -16.69 14.39 -18.09
N ASN A 42 -15.81 13.41 -17.88
CA ASN A 42 -16.04 12.35 -16.88
C ASN A 42 -15.89 12.89 -15.45
N SER A 43 -15.00 13.87 -15.22
CA SER A 43 -14.90 14.53 -13.91
C SER A 43 -16.12 15.40 -13.61
N PHE A 44 -16.72 16.01 -14.64
CA PHE A 44 -17.97 16.74 -14.54
C PHE A 44 -19.09 15.78 -14.17
N PHE A 45 -19.27 14.66 -14.89
CA PHE A 45 -20.26 13.63 -14.53
C PHE A 45 -20.07 13.08 -13.09
N ASP A 46 -18.83 12.82 -12.65
CA ASP A 46 -18.53 12.42 -11.27
C ASP A 46 -18.85 13.52 -10.23
N PHE A 47 -18.80 14.80 -10.64
CA PHE A 47 -19.13 15.98 -9.81
C PHE A 47 -20.64 16.25 -9.72
N ILE A 48 -21.39 16.12 -10.83
CA ILE A 48 -22.85 16.31 -10.87
C ILE A 48 -23.66 15.05 -10.54
N ASN A 49 -23.03 13.87 -10.44
CA ASN A 49 -23.72 12.63 -10.07
C ASN A 49 -23.30 12.10 -8.69
N PRO A 50 -23.65 12.78 -7.59
CA PRO A 50 -23.41 12.28 -6.23
C PRO A 50 -24.18 10.99 -5.93
N PHE A 51 -25.19 10.64 -6.76
CA PHE A 51 -26.06 9.48 -6.58
C PHE A 51 -25.41 8.14 -6.94
N ASN A 52 -24.46 8.10 -7.89
CA ASN A 52 -23.71 6.86 -8.16
C ASN A 52 -22.71 6.50 -7.05
N HIS A 53 -22.30 7.51 -6.26
CA HIS A 53 -21.51 7.29 -5.04
C HIS A 53 -22.36 6.76 -3.86
N CYS A 54 -23.69 6.81 -3.99
CA CYS A 54 -24.67 6.38 -2.98
C CYS A 54 -25.13 4.91 -3.20
N LEU A 55 -25.03 4.39 -4.43
CA LEU A 55 -25.55 3.06 -4.80
C LEU A 55 -24.52 1.91 -4.70
N SER A 56 -23.31 2.18 -4.19
CA SER A 56 -22.38 1.16 -3.73
C SER A 56 -22.00 1.42 -2.28
N TYR A 57 -22.99 1.40 -1.38
CA TYR A 57 -22.76 1.38 0.06
C TYR A 57 -22.33 -0.04 0.49
N GLU A 58 -21.32 -0.61 -0.16
CA GLU A 58 -20.49 -1.58 0.53
C GLU A 58 -19.73 -0.78 1.59
N SER A 59 -20.02 -1.02 2.87
CA SER A 59 -19.29 -0.38 3.96
C SER A 59 -17.81 -0.63 3.74
N LYS A 60 -17.03 0.43 3.47
CA LYS A 60 -15.58 0.28 3.32
C LYS A 60 -15.02 -0.40 4.57
N PRO A 61 -14.17 -1.42 4.42
CA PRO A 61 -13.61 -2.11 5.58
C PRO A 61 -12.78 -1.11 6.38
N LYS A 62 -13.16 -0.90 7.64
CA LYS A 62 -12.39 -0.06 8.57
C LYS A 62 -11.07 -0.75 8.86
N ILE A 63 -9.94 -0.04 8.74
CA ILE A 63 -8.64 -0.62 9.05
C ILE A 63 -8.55 -0.84 10.57
N SER A 64 -8.23 -2.07 10.96
CA SER A 64 -8.10 -2.46 12.36
C SER A 64 -6.86 -1.82 12.96
N PRO A 65 -6.95 -1.06 14.07
CA PRO A 65 -5.79 -0.54 14.77
C PRO A 65 -4.77 -1.61 15.17
N TYR A 66 -5.23 -2.85 15.40
CA TYR A 66 -4.38 -3.96 15.80
C TYR A 66 -3.33 -4.32 14.73
N ILE A 67 -3.58 -4.07 13.44
CA ILE A 67 -2.58 -4.31 12.37
C ILE A 67 -1.28 -3.52 12.60
N PHE A 68 -1.37 -2.33 13.18
CA PHE A 68 -0.19 -1.51 13.47
C PHE A 68 0.63 -2.08 14.63
N LYS A 69 -0.01 -2.76 15.59
CA LYS A 69 0.70 -3.52 16.64
C LYS A 69 1.41 -4.73 16.04
N VAL A 70 0.75 -5.46 15.15
CA VAL A 70 1.34 -6.58 14.40
C VAL A 70 2.57 -6.14 13.61
N ILE A 71 2.47 -5.04 12.85
CA ILE A 71 3.61 -4.51 12.09
C ILE A 71 4.76 -4.10 13.02
N ARG A 72 4.48 -3.41 14.13
CA ARG A 72 5.51 -3.04 15.11
C ARG A 72 6.19 -4.26 15.72
N TYR A 73 5.44 -5.31 16.01
CA TYR A 73 5.99 -6.57 16.51
C TYR A 73 6.92 -7.23 15.49
N LEU A 74 6.51 -7.29 14.21
CA LEU A 74 7.36 -7.80 13.12
C LEU A 74 8.65 -6.98 12.95
N ILE A 75 8.59 -5.64 13.11
CA ILE A 75 9.80 -4.79 13.10
C ILE A 75 10.74 -5.17 14.24
N LYS A 76 10.19 -5.41 15.44
CA LYS A 76 10.96 -5.70 16.63
C LYS A 76 11.59 -7.09 16.61
N GLU A 77 10.80 -8.12 16.28
CA GLU A 77 11.18 -9.53 16.47
C GLU A 77 11.47 -10.27 15.16
N GLY A 78 10.93 -9.82 14.02
CA GLY A 78 10.95 -10.58 12.77
C GLY A 78 12.00 -10.17 11.75
N THR A 79 12.73 -9.08 11.96
CA THR A 79 13.61 -8.50 10.94
C THR A 79 14.80 -9.38 10.57
N ARG A 80 15.21 -10.32 11.42
CA ARG A 80 16.32 -11.26 11.14
C ARG A 80 15.86 -12.68 10.83
N THR A 81 14.54 -12.92 10.75
CA THR A 81 13.99 -14.24 10.43
C THR A 81 14.23 -14.58 8.96
N GLU A 82 14.89 -15.71 8.71
CA GLU A 82 15.15 -16.24 7.37
C GLU A 82 13.88 -16.31 6.53
N ARG A 83 13.92 -15.74 5.33
CA ARG A 83 12.85 -15.78 4.32
C ARG A 83 11.47 -15.38 4.86
N ILE A 84 11.44 -14.44 5.82
CA ILE A 84 10.19 -13.84 6.31
C ILE A 84 9.36 -13.30 5.14
N PHE A 85 8.03 -13.42 5.23
CA PHE A 85 7.06 -13.17 4.14
C PHE A 85 7.10 -14.14 2.95
N ASP A 86 8.11 -14.97 2.79
CA ASP A 86 8.16 -16.01 1.74
C ASP A 86 7.71 -17.37 2.29
N ILE A 87 8.25 -17.78 3.45
CA ILE A 87 7.91 -19.07 4.07
C ILE A 87 6.43 -19.11 4.52
N PRO A 88 5.66 -20.14 4.11
CA PRO A 88 4.30 -20.34 4.58
C PRO A 88 4.27 -20.84 6.03
N SER A 89 3.20 -20.53 6.74
CA SER A 89 2.92 -20.98 8.10
C SER A 89 1.71 -21.92 8.13
N ASN A 90 1.33 -22.41 9.32
CA ASN A 90 0.11 -23.19 9.48
C ASN A 90 -1.12 -22.34 9.06
N PRO A 91 -1.88 -22.75 8.03
CA PRO A 91 -2.96 -21.93 7.49
C PRO A 91 -4.13 -21.74 8.46
N TYR A 92 -4.40 -22.72 9.33
CA TYR A 92 -5.47 -22.63 10.33
C TYR A 92 -5.14 -21.58 11.40
N VAL A 93 -3.91 -21.61 11.92
CA VAL A 93 -3.45 -20.62 12.92
C VAL A 93 -3.36 -19.22 12.29
N THR A 94 -2.89 -19.14 11.05
CA THR A 94 -2.80 -17.89 10.28
C THR A 94 -4.17 -17.25 10.06
N ASP A 95 -5.17 -18.04 9.67
CA ASP A 95 -6.54 -17.56 9.52
C ASP A 95 -7.12 -17.10 10.87
N GLY A 96 -6.91 -17.87 11.94
CA GLY A 96 -7.31 -17.48 13.30
C GLY A 96 -6.74 -16.12 13.71
N LEU A 97 -5.43 -15.90 13.52
CA LEU A 97 -4.80 -14.61 13.81
C LEU A 97 -5.31 -13.49 12.87
N CYS A 98 -5.57 -13.80 11.60
CA CYS A 98 -6.18 -12.84 10.67
C CYS A 98 -7.57 -12.38 11.13
N GLN A 99 -8.41 -13.30 11.64
CA GLN A 99 -9.72 -12.93 12.22
C GLN A 99 -9.55 -12.05 13.47
N LEU A 100 -8.58 -12.34 14.33
CA LEU A 100 -8.28 -11.50 15.49
C LEU A 100 -7.86 -10.08 15.08
N ILE A 101 -7.02 -9.96 14.04
CA ILE A 101 -6.69 -8.67 13.42
C ILE A 101 -7.95 -7.98 12.91
N LYS A 102 -8.75 -8.63 12.08
CA LYS A 102 -9.98 -8.08 11.50
C LYS A 102 -10.93 -7.51 12.54
N TYR A 103 -11.18 -8.26 13.61
CA TYR A 103 -12.10 -7.85 14.68
C TYR A 103 -11.43 -7.00 15.78
N ASN A 104 -10.19 -6.57 15.56
CA ASN A 104 -9.41 -5.76 16.52
C ASN A 104 -9.36 -6.39 17.93
N LYS A 105 -9.22 -7.73 17.98
CA LYS A 105 -9.06 -8.50 19.21
C LYS A 105 -7.59 -8.75 19.45
N GLU A 106 -7.03 -8.07 20.45
CA GLU A 106 -5.62 -8.17 20.76
C GLU A 106 -5.31 -9.46 21.53
N VAL A 107 -4.15 -10.03 21.23
CA VAL A 107 -3.59 -11.22 21.89
C VAL A 107 -2.08 -10.99 22.08
N ASP A 108 -1.43 -11.81 22.90
CA ASP A 108 0.02 -11.81 22.96
C ASP A 108 0.57 -12.41 21.66
N LEU A 109 1.33 -11.61 20.91
CA LEU A 109 1.91 -12.03 19.65
C LEU A 109 3.09 -12.99 19.84
N SER A 110 3.67 -13.08 21.05
CA SER A 110 4.73 -14.05 21.35
C SER A 110 4.23 -15.49 21.44
N ASP A 111 2.92 -15.70 21.54
CA ASP A 111 2.28 -17.02 21.50
C ASP A 111 2.27 -17.63 20.09
N PHE A 112 2.64 -16.86 19.06
CA PHE A 112 2.63 -17.27 17.67
C PHE A 112 4.04 -17.29 17.09
N ASP A 113 4.31 -18.23 16.19
CA ASP A 113 5.53 -18.19 15.39
C ASP A 113 5.52 -16.97 14.45
N ILE A 114 6.71 -16.44 14.16
CA ILE A 114 6.86 -15.20 13.40
C ILE A 114 6.33 -15.32 11.96
N TYR A 115 6.37 -16.51 11.35
CA TYR A 115 5.85 -16.73 10.00
C TYR A 115 4.32 -16.63 9.99
N THR A 116 3.64 -17.18 11.01
CA THR A 116 2.20 -17.02 11.22
C THR A 116 1.82 -15.54 11.31
N ILE A 117 2.55 -14.75 12.08
CA ILE A 117 2.29 -13.31 12.23
C ILE A 117 2.47 -12.58 10.89
N ALA A 118 3.56 -12.86 10.16
CA ALA A 118 3.83 -12.25 8.86
C ALA A 118 2.79 -12.65 7.80
N ASN A 119 2.37 -13.92 7.76
CA ASN A 119 1.35 -14.40 6.84
C ASN A 119 -0.04 -13.88 7.19
N ALA A 120 -0.40 -13.77 8.47
CA ALA A 120 -1.66 -13.17 8.91
C ALA A 120 -1.72 -11.68 8.56
N CYS A 121 -0.61 -10.96 8.69
CA CYS A 121 -0.48 -9.57 8.23
C CYS A 121 -0.75 -9.45 6.72
N LYS A 122 -0.10 -10.28 5.89
CA LYS A 122 -0.37 -10.31 4.42
C LYS A 122 -1.82 -10.68 4.11
N GLN A 123 -2.35 -11.70 4.78
CA GLN A 123 -3.70 -12.21 4.56
C GLN A 123 -4.75 -11.15 4.91
N TYR A 124 -4.61 -10.45 6.03
CA TYR A 124 -5.50 -9.36 6.40
C TYR A 124 -5.56 -8.29 5.31
N ILE A 125 -4.42 -7.82 4.82
CA ILE A 125 -4.38 -6.79 3.77
C ILE A 125 -5.00 -7.31 2.45
N ARG A 126 -4.69 -8.55 2.07
CA ARG A 126 -5.17 -9.14 0.82
C ARG A 126 -6.67 -9.45 0.82
N GLU A 127 -7.16 -10.08 1.87
CA GLU A 127 -8.50 -10.64 1.91
C GLU A 127 -9.52 -9.66 2.49
N GLU A 128 -9.14 -8.88 3.51
CA GLU A 128 -10.07 -7.95 4.18
C GLU A 128 -10.04 -6.55 3.59
N LEU A 129 -8.90 -6.10 3.05
CA LEU A 129 -8.77 -4.75 2.48
C LEU A 129 -8.78 -4.71 0.94
N ASP A 130 -8.68 -5.89 0.30
CA ASP A 130 -8.50 -6.06 -1.16
C ASP A 130 -7.36 -5.17 -1.69
N GLY A 131 -6.22 -5.22 -1.00
CA GLY A 131 -5.05 -4.41 -1.30
C GLY A 131 -5.09 -2.99 -0.75
N LEU A 132 -3.95 -2.32 -0.83
CA LEU A 132 -3.74 -0.94 -0.37
C LEU A 132 -3.86 0.07 -1.51
N ILE A 133 -3.50 -0.32 -2.73
CA ILE A 133 -3.61 0.56 -3.91
C ILE A 133 -5.05 0.53 -4.45
N PRO A 134 -5.67 1.69 -4.76
CA PRO A 134 -7.02 1.74 -5.33
C PRO A 134 -7.17 0.91 -6.61
N LYS A 135 -8.36 0.35 -6.83
CA LYS A 135 -8.66 -0.55 -7.96
C LYS A 135 -8.50 0.13 -9.32
N ASP A 136 -9.06 1.31 -9.46
CA ASP A 136 -8.99 2.13 -10.67
C ASP A 136 -7.55 2.54 -11.01
N ILE A 137 -6.80 2.97 -9.99
CA ILE A 137 -5.37 3.29 -10.11
C ILE A 137 -4.57 2.06 -10.55
N SER A 138 -4.82 0.90 -9.95
CA SER A 138 -4.14 -0.35 -10.31
C SER A 138 -4.44 -0.79 -11.75
N VAL A 139 -5.68 -0.65 -12.20
CA VAL A 139 -6.06 -0.94 -13.60
C VAL A 139 -5.36 0.02 -14.57
N THR A 140 -5.26 1.30 -14.23
CA THR A 140 -4.52 2.27 -15.05
C THR A 140 -3.02 1.96 -15.07
N LEU A 141 -2.45 1.57 -13.94
CA LEU A 141 -1.06 1.15 -13.84
C LEU A 141 -0.77 -0.07 -14.73
N GLU A 142 -1.61 -1.10 -14.68
CA GLU A 142 -1.51 -2.29 -15.54
C GLU A 142 -1.51 -1.90 -17.03
N LYS A 143 -2.41 -0.98 -17.43
CA LYS A 143 -2.47 -0.45 -18.80
C LYS A 143 -1.20 0.30 -19.20
N ASN A 144 -0.65 1.12 -18.30
CA ASN A 144 0.56 1.89 -18.53
C ASN A 144 1.77 0.97 -18.73
N ILE A 145 1.89 -0.09 -17.91
CA ILE A 145 2.91 -1.13 -18.07
C ILE A 145 2.78 -1.82 -19.44
N LYS A 146 1.57 -2.26 -19.81
CA LYS A 146 1.31 -2.91 -21.10
C LYS A 146 1.63 -2.02 -22.32
N LYS A 147 1.58 -0.69 -22.14
CA LYS A 147 1.96 0.30 -23.16
C LYS A 147 3.45 0.68 -23.14
N GLY A 148 4.26 0.06 -22.28
CA GLY A 148 5.68 0.36 -22.14
C GLY A 148 5.99 1.68 -21.40
N ASN A 149 5.00 2.26 -20.70
CA ASN A 149 5.13 3.53 -19.97
C ASN A 149 4.81 3.37 -18.47
N PRO A 150 5.45 2.44 -17.74
CA PRO A 150 5.06 2.04 -16.38
C PRO A 150 5.15 3.18 -15.34
N LEU A 151 5.98 4.20 -15.59
CA LEU A 151 6.19 5.34 -14.69
C LEU A 151 5.27 6.54 -14.97
N LYS A 152 4.40 6.44 -15.98
CA LYS A 152 3.49 7.54 -16.36
C LYS A 152 2.64 7.94 -15.16
N ASP A 153 2.71 9.23 -14.80
CA ASP A 153 1.92 9.86 -13.73
C ASP A 153 2.10 9.20 -12.35
N LEU A 154 3.17 8.42 -12.15
CA LEU A 154 3.37 7.66 -10.91
C LEU A 154 3.47 8.55 -9.66
N GLU A 155 3.96 9.78 -9.83
CA GLU A 155 4.07 10.80 -8.79
C GLU A 155 2.75 11.21 -8.13
N TYR A 156 1.60 11.01 -8.80
CA TYR A 156 0.30 11.33 -8.21
C TYR A 156 -0.23 10.21 -7.31
N LEU A 157 0.29 8.98 -7.46
CA LEU A 157 -0.21 7.79 -6.77
C LEU A 157 -0.34 7.97 -5.25
N PRO A 158 0.66 8.50 -4.51
CA PRO A 158 0.61 8.56 -3.04
C PRO A 158 -0.59 9.30 -2.49
N PHE A 159 -1.04 10.30 -3.24
CA PHE A 159 -2.16 11.16 -2.85
C PHE A 159 -3.49 10.68 -3.42
N THR A 160 -3.53 9.56 -4.17
CA THR A 160 -4.80 8.91 -4.56
C THR A 160 -5.36 7.98 -3.47
N LEU A 161 -4.52 7.56 -2.52
CA LEU A 161 -4.90 6.62 -1.47
C LEU A 161 -5.87 7.25 -0.46
N GLU A 162 -6.71 6.41 0.12
CA GLU A 162 -7.42 6.77 1.34
C GLU A 162 -6.43 6.93 2.50
N HIS A 163 -6.72 7.87 3.41
CA HIS A 163 -5.81 8.23 4.49
C HIS A 163 -5.33 7.00 5.29
N GLU A 164 -6.26 6.15 5.76
CA GLU A 164 -5.88 4.95 6.54
C GLU A 164 -5.02 3.97 5.73
N LYS A 165 -5.32 3.76 4.44
CA LYS A 165 -4.54 2.88 3.56
C LYS A 165 -3.14 3.45 3.28
N ARG A 166 -3.02 4.77 3.13
CA ARG A 166 -1.73 5.47 2.97
C ARG A 166 -0.86 5.27 4.21
N ILE A 167 -1.43 5.48 5.40
CA ILE A 167 -0.72 5.27 6.68
C ILE A 167 -0.29 3.81 6.83
N LEU A 168 -1.17 2.85 6.55
CA LEU A 168 -0.85 1.43 6.60
C LEU A 168 0.29 1.08 5.61
N LEU A 169 0.27 1.62 4.40
CA LEU A 169 1.33 1.41 3.42
C LEU A 169 2.68 1.97 3.89
N ILE A 170 2.70 3.16 4.50
CA ILE A 170 3.92 3.75 5.10
C ILE A 170 4.50 2.84 6.20
N HIS A 171 3.63 2.31 7.07
CA HIS A 171 4.05 1.38 8.12
C HIS A 171 4.60 0.07 7.55
N LEU A 172 3.95 -0.46 6.51
CA LEU A 172 4.39 -1.67 5.83
C LEU A 172 5.74 -1.48 5.12
N PHE A 173 5.93 -0.35 4.43
CA PHE A 173 7.20 0.00 3.80
C PHE A 173 8.32 0.22 4.82
N THR A 174 7.99 0.77 5.99
CA THR A 174 8.94 0.86 7.11
C THR A 174 9.38 -0.52 7.57
N LEU A 175 8.46 -1.47 7.71
CA LEU A 175 8.78 -2.87 8.04
C LEU A 175 9.66 -3.51 6.96
N PHE A 176 9.29 -3.36 5.68
CA PHE A 176 10.06 -3.94 4.57
C PHE A 176 11.47 -3.38 4.50
N LYS A 177 11.65 -2.07 4.70
CA LYS A 177 12.97 -1.45 4.80
C LYS A 177 13.80 -2.07 5.93
N LYS A 178 13.19 -2.28 7.11
CA LYS A 178 13.90 -2.87 8.25
C LYS A 178 14.30 -4.33 8.02
N ILE A 179 13.52 -5.08 7.27
CA ILE A 179 13.87 -6.44 6.83
C ILE A 179 15.00 -6.38 5.80
N ASP A 180 14.91 -5.51 4.78
CA ASP A 180 15.93 -5.34 3.75
C ASP A 180 17.30 -4.90 4.32
N GLU A 181 17.30 -4.01 5.32
CA GLU A 181 18.49 -3.61 6.09
C GLU A 181 19.19 -4.82 6.78
N ASN A 182 18.46 -5.91 7.01
CA ASN A 182 18.96 -7.16 7.60
C ASN A 182 19.05 -8.31 6.57
N SER A 183 19.04 -7.99 5.28
CA SER A 183 19.05 -8.97 4.16
C SER A 183 20.21 -9.97 4.22
N TYR A 184 21.34 -9.59 4.81
CA TYR A 184 22.46 -10.50 5.07
C TYR A 184 22.06 -11.70 5.95
N PHE A 185 21.19 -11.51 6.94
CA PHE A 185 20.75 -12.57 7.84
C PHE A 185 19.49 -13.28 7.35
N ASN A 186 18.53 -12.53 6.79
CA ASN A 186 17.23 -13.08 6.45
C ASN A 186 17.09 -13.51 4.97
N GLY A 187 18.03 -13.13 4.09
CA GLY A 187 17.96 -13.43 2.63
C GLY A 187 16.90 -12.64 1.85
N MET A 188 16.25 -11.65 2.48
CA MET A 188 15.13 -10.90 1.92
C MET A 188 15.55 -9.48 1.55
N THR A 189 15.87 -9.28 0.27
CA THR A 189 15.99 -7.93 -0.31
C THR A 189 14.60 -7.31 -0.51
N LEU A 190 14.53 -5.98 -0.66
CA LEU A 190 13.27 -5.28 -0.95
C LEU A 190 12.55 -5.85 -2.20
N LYS A 191 13.31 -6.23 -3.23
CA LYS A 191 12.77 -6.90 -4.42
C LYS A 191 12.14 -8.25 -4.07
N ASN A 192 12.81 -9.08 -3.27
CA ASN A 192 12.29 -10.38 -2.85
C ASN A 192 11.03 -10.22 -1.98
N ILE A 193 11.03 -9.24 -1.07
CA ILE A 193 9.86 -8.94 -0.23
C ILE A 193 8.66 -8.54 -1.10
N PHE A 194 8.86 -7.71 -2.12
CA PHE A 194 7.77 -7.31 -3.02
C PHE A 194 7.25 -8.46 -3.87
N ILE A 195 8.08 -9.39 -4.33
CA ILE A 195 7.61 -10.60 -5.03
C ILE A 195 6.59 -11.36 -4.17
N CYS A 196 6.91 -11.57 -2.88
CA CYS A 196 6.06 -12.34 -1.97
C CYS A 196 4.85 -11.55 -1.43
N SER A 197 4.93 -10.22 -1.41
CA SER A 197 3.92 -9.33 -0.80
C SER A 197 3.02 -8.62 -1.80
N ALA A 198 3.38 -8.60 -3.09
CA ALA A 198 2.62 -7.93 -4.14
C ALA A 198 1.13 -8.33 -4.18
N PRO A 199 0.74 -9.61 -4.06
CA PRO A 199 -0.68 -10.00 -4.02
C PRO A 199 -1.46 -9.39 -2.85
N SER A 200 -0.77 -8.94 -1.81
CA SER A 200 -1.40 -8.30 -0.65
C SER A 200 -1.46 -6.78 -0.80
N ILE A 201 -0.55 -6.16 -1.54
CA ILE A 201 -0.52 -4.69 -1.74
C ILE A 201 -1.44 -4.28 -2.88
N LEU A 202 -1.46 -5.06 -3.96
CA LEU A 202 -2.26 -4.80 -5.15
C LEU A 202 -3.64 -5.47 -5.04
N PRO A 203 -4.71 -4.85 -5.56
CA PRO A 203 -6.06 -5.41 -5.50
C PRO A 203 -6.21 -6.63 -6.40
N LYS A 204 -7.16 -7.53 -6.08
CA LYS A 204 -7.40 -8.78 -6.83
C LYS A 204 -7.71 -8.55 -8.32
N ILE A 205 -8.29 -7.40 -8.67
CA ILE A 205 -8.69 -7.07 -10.05
C ILE A 205 -7.52 -7.08 -11.05
N VAL A 206 -6.28 -6.85 -10.61
CA VAL A 206 -5.08 -6.89 -11.46
C VAL A 206 -4.29 -8.21 -11.34
N GLN A 207 -4.76 -9.16 -10.54
CA GLN A 207 -4.11 -10.44 -10.27
C GLN A 207 -4.68 -11.57 -11.13
N LYS A 208 -4.95 -11.30 -12.42
CA LYS A 208 -5.69 -12.22 -13.30
C LYS A 208 -4.85 -13.43 -13.73
N ASN A 209 -3.57 -13.20 -14.02
CA ASN A 209 -2.62 -14.22 -14.42
C ASN A 209 -1.19 -13.78 -14.09
N LEU A 210 -0.28 -14.74 -13.93
CA LEU A 210 1.10 -14.46 -13.53
C LEU A 210 1.86 -13.59 -14.53
N ARG A 211 1.65 -13.79 -15.84
CA ARG A 211 2.35 -13.05 -16.90
C ARG A 211 2.07 -11.55 -16.81
N ASP A 212 0.81 -11.17 -16.57
CA ASP A 212 0.41 -9.77 -16.42
C ASP A 212 0.78 -9.22 -15.03
N PHE A 213 0.86 -10.07 -14.01
CA PHE A 213 1.11 -9.65 -12.64
C PHE A 213 2.60 -9.47 -12.31
N ILE A 214 3.50 -10.25 -12.88
CA ILE A 214 4.95 -10.14 -12.61
C ILE A 214 5.46 -8.70 -12.84
N PRO A 215 5.17 -8.02 -13.97
CA PRO A 215 5.55 -6.62 -14.16
C PRO A 215 5.01 -5.66 -13.10
N MET A 216 3.82 -5.94 -12.55
CA MET A 216 3.23 -5.16 -11.45
C MET A 216 4.01 -5.34 -10.14
N THR A 217 4.73 -6.45 -9.95
CA THR A 217 5.58 -6.64 -8.76
C THR A 217 6.84 -5.80 -8.85
N GLU A 218 7.39 -5.59 -10.04
CA GLU A 218 8.62 -4.82 -10.27
C GLU A 218 8.40 -3.33 -10.01
N ILE A 219 7.26 -2.79 -10.45
CA ILE A 219 6.93 -1.38 -10.24
C ILE A 219 6.70 -1.02 -8.75
N LEU A 220 6.49 -1.99 -7.87
CA LEU A 220 6.35 -1.73 -6.42
C LEU A 220 7.63 -1.12 -5.83
N VAL A 221 8.81 -1.40 -6.39
CA VAL A 221 10.06 -0.74 -5.98
C VAL A 221 10.01 0.76 -6.31
N ASN A 222 9.49 1.13 -7.48
CA ASN A 222 9.30 2.52 -7.84
C ASN A 222 8.24 3.19 -6.95
N ILE A 223 7.15 2.50 -6.65
CA ILE A 223 6.09 2.98 -5.76
C ILE A 223 6.64 3.20 -4.35
N TYR A 224 7.47 2.29 -3.85
CA TYR A 224 8.13 2.42 -2.55
C TYR A 224 8.99 3.67 -2.43
N ASN A 225 9.63 4.10 -3.52
CA ASN A 225 10.50 5.26 -3.54
C ASN A 225 9.74 6.61 -3.65
N LEU A 226 8.41 6.60 -3.74
CA LEU A 226 7.61 7.82 -3.76
C LEU A 226 7.51 8.44 -2.36
N ASP A 227 7.31 9.75 -2.31
CA ASP A 227 7.01 10.44 -1.05
C ASP A 227 5.51 10.34 -0.75
N PHE A 228 5.17 9.61 0.31
CA PHE A 228 3.80 9.50 0.81
C PHE A 228 3.48 10.50 1.91
N ARG A 229 4.46 11.23 2.43
CA ARG A 229 4.30 12.13 3.57
C ARG A 229 4.16 13.58 3.13
N TYR A 230 5.05 14.05 2.26
CA TYR A 230 5.11 15.45 1.88
C TYR A 230 4.49 15.68 0.51
N VAL A 231 3.54 16.63 0.44
CA VAL A 231 2.85 16.98 -0.80
C VAL A 231 3.72 17.96 -1.59
N PRO A 232 4.16 17.62 -2.82
CA PRO A 232 4.87 18.57 -3.66
C PRO A 232 4.03 19.83 -3.91
N SER A 233 4.62 21.02 -3.79
CA SER A 233 3.91 22.31 -3.92
C SER A 233 3.11 22.42 -5.23
N LYS A 234 3.63 21.86 -6.33
CA LYS A 234 2.96 21.77 -7.64
C LYS A 234 1.59 21.08 -7.65
N LEU A 235 1.29 20.26 -6.62
CA LEU A 235 0.01 19.58 -6.48
C LEU A 235 -1.01 20.41 -5.70
N ILE A 236 -0.52 21.25 -4.78
CA ILE A 236 -1.30 22.17 -3.95
C ILE A 236 -1.70 23.40 -4.79
N ASP A 237 -0.73 24.00 -5.46
CA ASP A 237 -0.93 25.19 -6.30
C ASP A 237 -1.40 24.75 -7.70
N ASN A 238 -2.71 24.75 -7.93
CA ASN A 238 -3.42 24.84 -9.23
C ASN A 238 -4.93 24.67 -9.02
#